data_AF-A0A8S3ZLU7-F1
#
_entry.id   AF-A0A8S3ZLU7-F1
#
_cell.length_a   1.000
_cell.length_b   1.000
_cell.length_c   1.000
_cell.angle_alpha   90.00
_cell.angle_beta   90.00
_cell.angle_gamma   90.00
#
_symmetry.space_group_name_H-M   'P 1'
#
loop_
_entity.id
_entity.type
_entity.pdbx_description
1 polymer ?
#
loop_
_entity_poly.entity_id
_entity_poly.type
_entity_poly.pdbx_seq_one_letter_code
_entity_poly.pdbx_strand_id
1 'polypeptide(L)'
;MVQIAVVGAGQMGVKIAGEFAYHGHRVKIYDVSTAALNKVHDILEDDVQLLNSEGLLPQKHFLGQVFCMSHLEETVRDADFIFEVIVENLERKQDIFEKISLCCKENAVIASNTLRLDINLINERAVNKQRTLGLRFLFPVYCIPEIEILPAKLTDSAVIEKVRKLIERMGKTLFFRSGEQPLILTEKQREERKAARQEEMQLLSASGTQIPRVVPALHHTDNESVHILQREAAMIIPSDLNRDCAICMDRLRDCLLIPCHHMVTCCECGQILQERRDACPVCRKDIDKAVRIYHT
;
A
#
# COMPACT_ATOMS: atom_id res chain seq x y z
N MET A 1 -14.21 -3.66 -11.60
CA MET A 1 -12.98 -4.10 -12.31
C MET A 1 -12.19 -2.85 -12.69
N VAL A 2 -10.88 -2.81 -12.41
CA VAL A 2 -9.98 -1.66 -12.67
C VAL A 2 -8.93 -2.11 -13.69
N GLN A 3 -8.51 -1.22 -14.60
CA GLN A 3 -7.40 -1.50 -15.52
C GLN A 3 -6.07 -1.16 -14.85
N ILE A 4 -5.24 -2.17 -14.62
CA ILE A 4 -3.93 -2.04 -13.96
C ILE A 4 -2.82 -2.25 -14.98
N ALA A 5 -1.79 -1.42 -14.95
CA ALA A 5 -0.53 -1.67 -15.64
C ALA A 5 0.58 -1.92 -14.62
N VAL A 6 1.42 -2.91 -14.88
CA VAL A 6 2.63 -3.21 -14.12
C VAL A 6 3.83 -3.06 -15.06
N VAL A 7 4.78 -2.21 -14.70
CA VAL A 7 5.98 -1.90 -15.49
C VAL A 7 7.18 -2.51 -14.77
N GLY A 8 7.62 -3.66 -15.26
CA GLY A 8 8.62 -4.54 -14.66
C GLY A 8 8.02 -5.94 -14.43
N ALA A 9 8.60 -6.96 -15.06
CA ALA A 9 8.24 -8.38 -14.91
C ALA A 9 9.30 -9.17 -14.12
N GLY A 10 10.05 -8.48 -13.26
CA GLY A 10 10.86 -9.13 -12.23
C GLY A 10 9.98 -9.80 -11.17
N GLN A 11 10.62 -10.43 -10.17
CA GLN A 11 9.92 -11.18 -9.11
C GLN A 11 8.76 -10.38 -8.48
N MET A 12 9.01 -9.17 -7.98
CA MET A 12 7.96 -8.34 -7.36
C MET A 12 6.84 -7.97 -8.34
N GLY A 13 7.19 -7.61 -9.58
CA GLY A 13 6.22 -7.17 -10.59
C GLY A 13 5.21 -8.26 -10.92
N VAL A 14 5.69 -9.50 -11.12
CA VAL A 14 4.81 -10.64 -11.39
C VAL A 14 3.89 -10.94 -10.20
N LYS A 15 4.40 -10.92 -8.97
CA LYS A 15 3.55 -11.15 -7.78
C LYS A 15 2.52 -10.04 -7.56
N ILE A 16 2.88 -8.78 -7.81
CA ILE A 16 1.95 -7.65 -7.74
C ILE A 16 0.87 -7.79 -8.82
N ALA A 17 1.26 -8.14 -10.06
CA ALA A 17 0.31 -8.39 -11.14
C ALA A 17 -0.65 -9.55 -10.79
N GLY A 18 -0.11 -10.63 -10.23
CA GLY A 18 -0.89 -11.77 -9.75
C GLY A 18 -1.86 -11.39 -8.63
N GLU A 19 -1.44 -10.58 -7.66
CA GLU A 19 -2.31 -10.10 -6.57
C GLU A 19 -3.50 -9.30 -7.12
N PHE A 20 -3.27 -8.37 -8.05
CA PHE A 20 -4.38 -7.64 -8.68
C PHE A 20 -5.29 -8.57 -9.51
N ALA A 21 -4.71 -9.52 -10.25
CA ALA A 21 -5.48 -10.50 -11.01
C ALA A 21 -6.31 -11.40 -10.09
N TYR A 22 -5.77 -11.82 -8.94
CA TYR A 22 -6.51 -12.60 -7.95
C TYR A 22 -7.80 -11.88 -7.51
N HIS A 23 -7.74 -10.56 -7.30
CA HIS A 23 -8.91 -9.73 -6.95
C HIS A 23 -9.78 -9.32 -8.15
N GLY A 24 -9.66 -9.98 -9.30
CA GLY A 24 -10.55 -9.78 -10.45
C GLY A 24 -10.25 -8.52 -11.25
N HIS A 25 -9.03 -7.98 -11.16
CA HIS A 25 -8.60 -6.87 -12.00
C HIS A 25 -7.98 -7.35 -13.31
N ARG A 26 -8.05 -6.48 -14.33
CA ARG A 26 -7.39 -6.71 -15.61
C ARG A 26 -6.02 -6.07 -15.56
N VAL A 27 -4.98 -6.86 -15.74
CA VAL A 27 -3.59 -6.42 -15.55
C VAL A 27 -2.83 -6.56 -16.86
N LYS A 28 -2.18 -5.49 -17.31
CA LYS A 28 -1.16 -5.54 -18.36
C LYS A 28 0.21 -5.45 -17.71
N ILE A 29 1.12 -6.34 -18.08
CA ILE A 29 2.50 -6.31 -17.58
C ILE A 29 3.47 -6.11 -18.74
N TYR A 30 4.42 -5.20 -18.55
CA TYR A 30 5.46 -4.89 -19.52
C TYR A 30 6.84 -5.05 -18.89
N ASP A 31 7.79 -5.53 -19.67
CA ASP A 31 9.21 -5.49 -19.35
C ASP A 31 10.02 -5.33 -20.65
N VAL A 32 11.20 -4.73 -20.55
CA VAL A 32 12.14 -4.63 -21.68
C VAL A 32 12.71 -6.01 -22.06
N SER A 33 12.70 -6.96 -21.12
CA SER A 33 13.15 -8.33 -21.30
C SER A 33 12.00 -9.23 -21.71
N THR A 34 12.00 -9.65 -22.98
CA THR A 34 11.10 -10.71 -23.46
C THR A 34 11.27 -12.02 -22.71
N ALA A 35 12.50 -12.33 -22.27
CA ALA A 35 12.76 -13.51 -21.45
C ALA A 35 12.09 -13.45 -20.06
N ALA A 36 11.91 -12.25 -19.49
CA ALA A 36 11.15 -12.07 -18.25
C ALA A 36 9.65 -12.24 -18.51
N LEU A 37 9.13 -11.62 -19.59
CA LEU A 37 7.72 -11.74 -19.99
C LEU A 37 7.31 -13.20 -20.26
N ASN A 38 8.16 -13.98 -20.92
CA ASN A 38 7.87 -15.38 -21.23
C ASN A 38 7.69 -16.26 -19.98
N LYS A 39 8.23 -15.86 -18.82
CA LYS A 39 8.12 -16.60 -17.56
C LYS A 39 6.91 -16.19 -16.72
N VAL A 40 6.22 -15.12 -17.08
CA VAL A 40 5.15 -14.55 -16.25
C VAL A 40 4.07 -15.59 -15.98
N HIS A 41 3.57 -16.26 -17.01
CA HIS A 41 2.47 -17.21 -16.85
C HIS A 41 2.87 -18.44 -16.02
N ASP A 42 4.05 -19.01 -16.27
CA ASP A 42 4.60 -20.11 -15.47
C ASP A 42 4.68 -19.73 -13.98
N ILE A 43 5.20 -18.54 -13.68
CA ILE A 43 5.33 -18.05 -12.30
C ILE A 43 3.96 -17.86 -11.63
N LEU A 44 2.96 -17.36 -12.37
CA LEU A 44 1.61 -17.17 -11.84
C LEU A 44 0.89 -18.51 -11.63
N GLU A 45 1.16 -19.50 -12.47
CA GLU A 45 0.63 -20.86 -12.29
C GLU A 45 1.23 -21.52 -11.05
N ASP A 46 2.56 -21.43 -10.88
CA ASP A 46 3.26 -21.89 -9.69
C ASP A 46 2.72 -21.22 -8.41
N ASP A 47 2.44 -19.91 -8.47
CA ASP A 47 1.82 -19.18 -7.36
C ASP A 47 0.46 -19.73 -6.99
N VAL A 48 -0.41 -19.94 -7.99
CA VAL A 48 -1.75 -20.49 -7.76
C VAL A 48 -1.64 -21.87 -7.11
N GLN A 49 -0.74 -22.73 -7.58
CA GLN A 49 -0.53 -24.05 -7.00
C GLN A 49 -0.05 -23.96 -5.55
N LEU A 50 0.97 -23.14 -5.29
CA LEU A 50 1.54 -22.94 -3.96
C LEU A 50 0.48 -22.41 -2.98
N LEU A 51 -0.20 -21.31 -3.33
CA LEU A 51 -1.16 -20.67 -2.44
C LEU A 51 -2.39 -21.56 -2.18
N ASN A 52 -2.79 -22.40 -3.14
CA ASN A 52 -3.80 -23.44 -2.92
C ASN A 52 -3.33 -24.50 -1.93
N SER A 53 -2.10 -25.00 -2.10
CA SER A 53 -1.53 -26.02 -1.20
C SER A 53 -1.39 -25.53 0.24
N GLU A 54 -1.20 -24.22 0.40
CA GLU A 54 -1.07 -23.56 1.69
C GLU A 54 -2.40 -23.03 2.26
N GLY A 55 -3.53 -23.25 1.57
CA GLY A 55 -4.84 -22.78 2.03
C GLY A 55 -4.97 -21.25 2.09
N LEU A 56 -4.14 -20.52 1.34
CA LEU A 56 -4.11 -19.05 1.31
C LEU A 56 -5.09 -18.44 0.30
N LEU A 57 -5.68 -19.26 -0.58
CA LEU A 57 -6.73 -18.82 -1.51
C LEU A 57 -8.07 -19.49 -1.19
N PRO A 58 -9.08 -18.72 -0.76
CA PRO A 58 -10.47 -19.16 -0.79
C PRO A 58 -10.93 -19.53 -2.22
N GLN A 59 -10.43 -18.80 -3.22
CA GLN A 59 -10.72 -19.05 -4.62
C GLN A 59 -9.54 -19.72 -5.31
N LYS A 60 -9.75 -20.92 -5.84
CA LYS A 60 -8.64 -21.77 -6.32
C LYS A 60 -7.91 -21.26 -7.58
N HIS A 61 -8.31 -20.13 -8.13
CA HIS A 61 -7.75 -19.53 -9.33
C HIS A 61 -7.86 -18.01 -9.26
N PHE A 62 -7.09 -17.30 -10.09
CA PHE A 62 -7.21 -15.85 -10.21
C PHE A 62 -8.46 -15.49 -11.02
N LEU A 63 -9.24 -14.54 -10.53
CA LEU A 63 -10.48 -14.09 -11.20
C LEU A 63 -10.23 -13.21 -12.43
N GLY A 64 -9.11 -12.49 -12.39
CA GLY A 64 -8.66 -11.56 -13.41
C GLY A 64 -7.73 -12.20 -14.42
N GLN A 65 -7.15 -11.36 -15.27
CA GLN A 65 -6.25 -11.80 -16.34
C GLN A 65 -5.01 -10.92 -16.36
N VAL A 66 -3.85 -11.55 -16.58
CA VAL A 66 -2.57 -10.88 -16.81
C VAL A 66 -2.22 -11.00 -18.28
N PHE A 67 -1.97 -9.86 -18.93
CA PHE A 67 -1.59 -9.76 -20.33
C PHE A 67 -0.14 -9.28 -20.43
N CYS A 68 0.73 -10.09 -21.01
CA CYS A 68 2.10 -9.69 -21.30
C CYS A 68 2.13 -8.80 -22.54
N MET A 69 2.73 -7.62 -22.41
CA MET A 69 2.77 -6.60 -23.46
C MET A 69 4.22 -6.33 -23.88
N SER A 70 4.44 -6.12 -25.17
CA SER A 70 5.78 -5.83 -25.72
C SER A 70 6.11 -4.33 -25.79
N HIS A 71 5.12 -3.46 -25.62
CA HIS A 71 5.27 -2.01 -25.74
C HIS A 71 4.73 -1.30 -24.49
N LEU A 72 5.52 -0.35 -23.96
CA LEU A 72 5.16 0.42 -22.77
C LEU A 72 3.88 1.22 -23.00
N GLU A 73 3.80 1.90 -24.14
CA GLU A 73 2.70 2.78 -24.50
C GLU A 73 1.37 2.03 -24.50
N GLU A 74 1.32 0.85 -25.12
CA GLU A 74 0.12 -0.01 -25.16
C GLU A 74 -0.27 -0.55 -23.79
N THR A 75 0.71 -0.69 -22.90
CA THR A 75 0.53 -1.19 -21.54
C THR A 75 -0.13 -0.15 -20.65
N VAL A 76 0.27 1.12 -20.76
CA VAL A 76 -0.17 2.19 -19.85
C VAL A 76 -1.31 3.05 -20.39
N ARG A 77 -1.57 3.03 -21.70
CA ARG A 77 -2.52 3.94 -22.38
C ARG A 77 -3.93 3.93 -21.78
N ASP A 78 -4.44 2.76 -21.42
CA ASP A 78 -5.80 2.57 -20.89
C ASP A 78 -5.83 2.26 -19.39
N ALA A 79 -4.69 2.29 -18.71
CA ALA A 79 -4.58 1.96 -17.30
C ALA A 79 -5.17 3.07 -16.41
N ASP A 80 -5.93 2.68 -15.38
CA ASP A 80 -6.42 3.59 -14.35
C ASP A 80 -5.42 3.71 -13.18
N PHE A 81 -4.60 2.68 -13.00
CA PHE A 81 -3.50 2.59 -12.04
C PHE A 81 -2.28 1.92 -12.69
N ILE A 82 -1.11 2.48 -12.44
CA ILE A 82 0.15 2.04 -13.01
C ILE A 82 1.13 1.82 -11.86
N PHE A 83 1.75 0.64 -11.84
CA PHE A 83 2.75 0.25 -10.84
C PHE A 83 4.10 0.07 -11.52
N GLU A 84 5.03 0.95 -11.19
CA GLU A 84 6.43 0.85 -11.58
C GLU A 84 7.18 -0.04 -10.59
N VAL A 85 7.78 -1.12 -11.10
CA VAL A 85 8.50 -2.16 -10.36
C VAL A 85 9.79 -2.57 -11.11
N ILE A 86 10.45 -1.59 -11.75
CA ILE A 86 11.75 -1.76 -12.38
C ILE A 86 12.88 -1.71 -11.34
N VAL A 87 14.10 -1.99 -11.80
CA VAL A 87 15.31 -1.98 -10.97
C VAL A 87 15.45 -0.67 -10.16
N GLU A 88 15.99 -0.80 -8.95
CA GLU A 88 16.16 0.29 -7.99
C GLU A 88 17.30 1.25 -8.38
N ASN A 89 17.10 1.98 -9.48
CA ASN A 89 18.02 2.97 -10.01
C ASN A 89 17.25 4.26 -10.31
N LEU A 90 17.68 5.38 -9.72
CA LEU A 90 16.95 6.64 -9.78
C LEU A 90 16.75 7.13 -11.21
N GLU A 91 17.80 7.17 -12.02
CA GLU A 91 17.74 7.66 -13.40
C GLU A 91 16.76 6.84 -14.24
N ARG A 92 16.85 5.52 -14.18
CA ARG A 92 15.91 4.63 -14.90
C ARG A 92 14.46 4.84 -14.45
N LYS A 93 14.25 5.06 -13.14
CA LYS A 93 12.91 5.33 -12.61
C LYS A 93 12.39 6.71 -13.03
N GLN A 94 13.24 7.73 -13.06
CA GLN A 94 12.88 9.05 -13.59
C GLN A 94 12.47 8.95 -15.06
N ASP A 95 13.28 8.28 -15.88
CA ASP A 95 13.02 8.08 -17.32
C ASP A 95 11.70 7.33 -17.56
N ILE A 96 11.43 6.27 -16.80
CA ILE A 96 10.19 5.51 -16.97
C ILE A 96 8.98 6.28 -16.46
N PHE A 97 9.11 7.03 -15.35
CA PHE A 97 8.02 7.88 -14.84
C PHE A 97 7.64 8.97 -15.83
N GLU A 98 8.61 9.61 -16.47
CA GLU A 98 8.38 10.57 -17.54
C GLU A 98 7.59 9.94 -18.69
N LYS A 99 8.10 8.84 -19.26
CA LYS A 99 7.45 8.11 -20.37
C LYS A 99 6.04 7.64 -20.02
N ILE A 100 5.86 7.03 -18.85
CA ILE A 100 4.55 6.59 -18.35
C ILE A 100 3.60 7.79 -18.29
N SER A 101 4.03 8.89 -17.68
CA SER A 101 3.19 10.07 -17.45
C SER A 101 2.72 10.74 -18.75
N LEU A 102 3.50 10.63 -19.83
CA LEU A 102 3.15 11.14 -21.16
C LEU A 102 2.19 10.21 -21.93
N CYS A 103 2.23 8.91 -21.66
CA CYS A 103 1.51 7.91 -22.45
C CYS A 103 0.20 7.42 -21.82
N CYS A 104 0.03 7.62 -20.51
CA CYS A 104 -1.15 7.17 -19.78
C CYS A 104 -2.30 8.19 -19.80
N LYS A 105 -3.50 7.77 -19.38
CA LYS A 105 -4.64 8.68 -19.15
C LYS A 105 -4.25 9.79 -18.18
N GLU A 106 -4.74 11.01 -18.38
CA GLU A 106 -4.46 12.16 -17.51
C GLU A 106 -4.82 11.91 -16.03
N ASN A 107 -5.85 11.12 -15.77
CA ASN A 107 -6.34 10.79 -14.43
C ASN A 107 -5.86 9.43 -13.88
N ALA A 108 -4.91 8.76 -14.55
CA ALA A 108 -4.28 7.54 -14.06
C ALA A 108 -3.42 7.84 -12.83
N VAL A 109 -3.43 6.94 -11.84
CA VAL A 109 -2.48 6.99 -10.71
C VAL A 109 -1.19 6.29 -11.11
N ILE A 110 -0.04 6.89 -10.80
CA ILE A 110 1.28 6.31 -11.08
C ILE A 110 1.99 6.06 -9.76
N ALA A 111 2.22 4.79 -9.43
CA ALA A 111 2.83 4.36 -8.20
C ALA A 111 4.21 3.73 -8.44
N SER A 112 5.19 4.00 -7.57
CA SER A 112 6.46 3.26 -7.55
C SER A 112 6.49 2.27 -6.37
N ASN A 113 6.88 1.02 -6.63
CA ASN A 113 7.23 0.04 -5.60
C ASN A 113 8.70 0.21 -5.16
N THR A 114 9.14 1.45 -4.94
CA THR A 114 10.50 1.74 -4.48
C THR A 114 10.68 1.36 -3.02
N LEU A 115 11.85 0.82 -2.68
CA LEU A 115 12.26 0.49 -1.33
C LEU A 115 12.93 1.69 -0.64
N ARG A 116 13.91 2.32 -1.30
CA ARG A 116 14.82 3.31 -0.66
C ARG A 116 14.87 4.68 -1.34
N LEU A 117 14.40 4.80 -2.57
CA LEU A 117 14.51 6.07 -3.31
C LEU A 117 13.40 7.03 -2.87
N ASP A 118 13.74 8.33 -2.82
CA ASP A 118 12.76 9.37 -2.55
C ASP A 118 11.79 9.49 -3.74
N ILE A 119 10.50 9.33 -3.46
CA ILE A 119 9.45 9.46 -4.46
C ILE A 119 9.44 10.84 -5.14
N ASN A 120 9.86 11.90 -4.44
CA ASN A 120 9.97 13.25 -5.01
C ASN A 120 11.08 13.34 -6.06
N LEU A 121 12.14 12.55 -5.93
CA LEU A 121 13.18 12.46 -6.93
C LEU A 121 12.74 11.57 -8.09
N ILE A 122 12.08 10.43 -7.80
CA ILE A 122 11.56 9.54 -8.85
C ILE A 122 10.57 10.26 -9.77
N ASN A 123 9.63 11.03 -9.21
CA ASN A 123 8.60 11.71 -9.99
C ASN A 123 9.04 13.06 -10.58
N GLU A 124 10.32 13.43 -10.45
CA GLU A 124 10.82 14.77 -10.80
C GLU A 124 10.59 15.10 -12.29
N ARG A 125 10.69 14.12 -13.18
CA ARG A 125 10.48 14.29 -14.62
C ARG A 125 9.04 13.96 -15.07
N ALA A 126 8.18 13.50 -14.16
CA ALA A 126 6.81 13.16 -14.51
C ALA A 126 5.96 14.41 -14.76
N VAL A 127 5.04 14.33 -15.73
CA VAL A 127 3.97 15.33 -15.91
C VAL A 127 2.77 15.00 -15.02
N ASN A 128 2.09 16.05 -14.54
CA ASN A 128 0.97 15.95 -13.60
C ASN A 128 1.32 15.17 -12.32
N LYS A 129 2.38 15.62 -11.63
CA LYS A 129 2.97 14.96 -10.45
C LYS A 129 1.98 14.69 -9.31
N GLN A 130 0.88 15.42 -9.25
CA GLN A 130 -0.16 15.26 -8.23
C GLN A 130 -0.84 13.89 -8.21
N ARG A 131 -0.73 13.11 -9.30
CA ARG A 131 -1.23 11.73 -9.40
C ARG A 131 -0.18 10.65 -9.12
N THR A 132 1.00 11.05 -8.66
CA THR A 132 2.12 10.13 -8.40
C THR A 132 2.30 9.88 -6.90
N LEU A 133 2.74 8.68 -6.52
CA LEU A 133 3.09 8.32 -5.13
C LEU A 133 3.98 7.08 -5.09
N GLY A 134 4.56 6.76 -3.93
CA GLY A 134 5.13 5.45 -3.67
C GLY A 134 4.05 4.54 -3.07
N LEU A 135 4.01 3.29 -3.52
CA LEU A 135 3.11 2.27 -3.00
C LEU A 135 3.85 0.94 -3.00
N ARG A 136 4.35 0.55 -1.83
CA ARG A 136 5.27 -0.57 -1.70
C ARG A 136 4.58 -1.76 -1.08
N PHE A 137 4.48 -2.83 -1.86
CA PHE A 137 4.11 -4.15 -1.37
C PHE A 137 5.29 -4.74 -0.59
N LEU A 138 4.98 -5.31 0.57
CA LEU A 138 5.92 -6.11 1.34
C LEU A 138 6.01 -7.53 0.76
N PHE A 139 7.12 -8.21 1.03
CA PHE A 139 7.34 -9.58 0.58
C PHE A 139 7.11 -10.57 1.74
N PRO A 140 6.40 -11.69 1.53
CA PRO A 140 5.77 -12.15 0.27
C PRO A 140 4.41 -11.47 -0.05
N VAL A 141 4.22 -11.01 -1.29
CA VAL A 141 3.10 -10.12 -1.71
C VAL A 141 1.71 -10.67 -1.36
N TYR A 142 1.46 -11.95 -1.59
CA TYR A 142 0.15 -12.56 -1.35
C TYR A 142 -0.17 -12.70 0.14
N CYS A 143 0.86 -12.97 0.96
CA CYS A 143 0.71 -13.28 2.37
C CYS A 143 0.66 -12.04 3.25
N ILE A 144 1.42 -11.00 2.88
CA ILE A 144 1.52 -9.79 3.70
C ILE A 144 0.37 -8.83 3.33
N PRO A 145 -0.54 -8.52 4.27
CA PRO A 145 -1.66 -7.64 3.98
C PRO A 145 -1.25 -6.16 4.03
N GLU A 146 -0.15 -5.82 4.70
CA GLU A 146 0.32 -4.45 4.80
C GLU A 146 0.98 -3.97 3.50
N ILE A 147 0.64 -2.75 3.11
CA ILE A 147 1.23 -2.04 1.97
C ILE A 147 1.60 -0.63 2.44
N GLU A 148 2.84 -0.25 2.18
CA GLU A 148 3.35 1.07 2.58
C GLU A 148 2.96 2.11 1.53
N ILE A 149 2.33 3.20 1.96
CA ILE A 149 2.04 4.36 1.09
C ILE A 149 2.98 5.53 1.39
N LEU A 150 3.53 6.12 0.33
CA LEU A 150 4.52 7.21 0.38
C LEU A 150 4.04 8.36 -0.51
N PRO A 151 3.23 9.30 0.00
CA PRO A 151 2.85 10.49 -0.76
C PRO A 151 4.07 11.35 -1.08
N ALA A 152 4.17 11.78 -2.34
CA ALA A 152 5.09 12.83 -2.75
C ALA A 152 4.57 14.20 -2.31
N LYS A 153 5.43 15.22 -2.36
CA LYS A 153 5.12 16.59 -1.94
C LYS A 153 3.89 17.17 -2.65
N LEU A 154 3.67 16.78 -3.90
CA LEU A 154 2.57 17.29 -4.72
C LEU A 154 1.38 16.33 -4.81
N THR A 155 1.46 15.13 -4.22
CA THR A 155 0.39 14.13 -4.34
C THR A 155 -0.93 14.65 -3.78
N ASP A 156 -1.98 14.59 -4.59
CA ASP A 156 -3.32 15.01 -4.18
C ASP A 156 -3.91 14.04 -3.15
N SER A 157 -4.58 14.58 -2.14
CA SER A 157 -5.31 13.79 -1.15
C SER A 157 -6.38 12.90 -1.79
N ALA A 158 -7.00 13.34 -2.89
CA ALA A 158 -7.95 12.55 -3.66
C ALA A 158 -7.31 11.29 -4.29
N VAL A 159 -6.02 11.37 -4.65
CA VAL A 159 -5.27 10.23 -5.21
C VAL A 159 -4.95 9.22 -4.11
N ILE A 160 -4.55 9.70 -2.92
CA ILE A 160 -4.34 8.86 -1.73
C ILE A 160 -5.64 8.10 -1.40
N GLU A 161 -6.78 8.80 -1.40
CA GLU A 161 -8.08 8.19 -1.11
C GLU A 161 -8.50 7.17 -2.17
N LYS A 162 -8.22 7.45 -3.46
CA LYS A 162 -8.47 6.51 -4.57
C LYS A 162 -7.65 5.22 -4.41
N VAL A 163 -6.36 5.35 -4.03
CA VAL A 163 -5.49 4.20 -3.73
C VAL A 163 -6.02 3.43 -2.53
N ARG A 164 -6.33 4.11 -1.43
CA ARG A 164 -6.85 3.50 -0.21
C ARG A 164 -8.08 2.64 -0.48
N LYS A 165 -9.08 3.18 -1.18
CA LYS A 165 -10.28 2.43 -1.57
C LYS A 165 -9.98 1.21 -2.43
N LEU A 166 -9.03 1.30 -3.37
CA LEU A 166 -8.64 0.16 -4.20
C LEU A 166 -8.01 -0.94 -3.34
N ILE A 167 -7.02 -0.58 -2.53
CA ILE A 167 -6.24 -1.51 -1.72
C ILE A 167 -7.09 -2.17 -0.62
N GLU A 168 -7.95 -1.42 0.06
CA GLU A 168 -8.83 -1.97 1.10
C GLU A 168 -9.85 -2.98 0.57
N ARG A 169 -10.37 -2.74 -0.64
CA ARG A 169 -11.27 -3.69 -1.33
C ARG A 169 -10.60 -5.01 -1.66
N MET A 170 -9.28 -5.03 -1.77
CA MET A 170 -8.46 -6.23 -1.98
C MET A 170 -8.12 -6.96 -0.68
N GLY A 171 -8.69 -6.58 0.47
CA GLY A 171 -8.32 -7.23 1.73
C GLY A 171 -7.04 -6.70 2.38
N LYS A 172 -6.36 -5.73 1.75
CA LYS A 172 -5.04 -5.22 2.18
C LYS A 172 -5.19 -3.96 3.04
N THR A 173 -4.15 -3.63 3.79
CA THR A 173 -4.13 -2.51 4.73
C THR A 173 -3.00 -1.56 4.38
N LEU A 174 -3.30 -0.26 4.31
CA LEU A 174 -2.29 0.77 4.09
C LEU A 174 -1.70 1.24 5.41
N PHE A 175 -0.40 1.52 5.40
CA PHE A 175 0.27 2.25 6.47
C PHE A 175 1.22 3.29 5.89
N PHE A 176 1.42 4.39 6.63
CA PHE A 176 2.45 5.37 6.30
C PHE A 176 3.78 4.92 6.89
N ARG A 177 4.86 5.11 6.13
CA ARG A 177 6.21 4.89 6.66
C ARG A 177 6.46 5.84 7.84
N SER A 178 6.84 5.25 8.98
CA SER A 178 7.36 5.98 10.12
C SER A 178 8.88 5.93 10.07
N GLY A 179 9.54 7.08 9.89
CA GLY A 179 11.01 7.18 9.82
C GLY A 179 11.60 7.02 8.42
N GLU A 180 12.93 7.06 8.34
CA GLU A 180 13.67 7.08 7.06
C GLU A 180 13.82 5.70 6.41
N GLN A 181 13.89 4.65 7.22
CA GLN A 181 14.14 3.30 6.74
C GLN A 181 12.84 2.57 6.34
N PRO A 182 12.86 1.80 5.23
CA PRO A 182 11.72 0.97 4.87
C PRO A 182 11.52 -0.16 5.89
N LEU A 183 10.26 -0.48 6.19
CA LEU A 183 9.95 -1.73 6.89
C LEU A 183 10.36 -2.93 6.02
N ILE A 184 11.32 -3.71 6.49
CA ILE A 184 11.73 -4.98 5.91
C ILE A 184 11.45 -6.07 6.95
N LEU A 185 10.57 -7.00 6.60
CA LEU A 185 10.20 -8.09 7.49
C LEU A 185 11.33 -9.12 7.56
N THR A 186 11.67 -9.52 8.77
CA THR A 186 12.48 -10.71 9.05
C THR A 186 11.73 -11.98 8.63
N GLU A 187 12.44 -13.09 8.47
CA GLU A 187 11.81 -14.36 8.09
C GLU A 187 10.74 -14.79 9.10
N LYS A 188 11.04 -14.66 10.39
CA LYS A 188 10.09 -14.94 11.46
C LYS A 188 8.81 -14.11 11.32
N GLN A 189 8.94 -12.81 11.05
CA GLN A 189 7.81 -11.90 10.87
C GLN A 189 6.98 -12.21 9.62
N ARG A 190 7.60 -12.74 8.57
CA ARG A 190 6.90 -13.20 7.36
C ARG A 190 6.08 -14.45 7.64
N GLU A 191 6.68 -15.42 8.32
CA GLU A 191 5.99 -16.66 8.71
C GLU A 191 4.83 -16.39 9.68
N GLU A 192 5.02 -15.52 10.66
CA GLU A 192 3.95 -15.10 11.59
C GLU A 192 2.76 -14.47 10.83
N ARG A 193 3.02 -13.56 9.89
CA ARG A 193 1.96 -12.93 9.08
C ARG A 193 1.29 -13.90 8.12
N LYS A 194 2.06 -14.82 7.54
CA LYS A 194 1.53 -15.88 6.67
C LYS A 194 0.60 -16.81 7.45
N ALA A 195 1.00 -17.25 8.65
CA ALA A 195 0.17 -18.08 9.51
C ALA A 195 -1.13 -17.36 9.91
N ALA A 196 -1.05 -16.09 10.31
CA ALA A 196 -2.23 -15.28 10.62
C ALA A 196 -3.18 -15.15 9.41
N ARG A 197 -2.62 -14.98 8.20
CA ARG A 197 -3.40 -14.93 6.96
C ARG A 197 -4.07 -16.27 6.64
N GLN A 198 -3.40 -17.40 6.86
CA GLN A 198 -3.99 -18.72 6.68
C GLN A 198 -5.17 -18.94 7.62
N GLU A 199 -5.03 -18.57 8.89
CA GLU A 199 -6.11 -18.64 9.88
C GLU A 199 -7.30 -17.78 9.46
N GLU A 200 -7.05 -16.55 8.99
CA GLU A 200 -8.08 -15.66 8.43
C GLU A 200 -8.81 -16.32 7.25
N MET A 201 -8.09 -16.94 6.30
CA MET A 201 -8.72 -17.59 5.14
C MET A 201 -9.56 -18.81 5.55
N GLN A 202 -9.11 -19.60 6.52
CA GLN A 202 -9.87 -20.74 7.04
C GLN A 202 -11.18 -20.28 7.67
N LEU A 203 -11.15 -19.25 8.50
CA LEU A 203 -12.32 -18.67 9.13
C LEU A 203 -13.32 -18.09 8.10
N LEU A 204 -12.84 -17.41 7.06
CA LEU A 204 -13.66 -16.89 5.96
C LEU A 204 -14.37 -18.03 5.20
N SER A 205 -13.66 -19.13 4.94
CA SER A 205 -14.20 -20.31 4.25
C SER A 205 -15.30 -21.01 5.05
N ALA A 206 -15.24 -20.94 6.39
CA ALA A 206 -16.16 -21.62 7.29
C ALA A 206 -17.43 -20.81 7.62
N SER A 207 -17.37 -19.48 7.58
CA SER A 207 -18.40 -18.63 8.20
C SER A 207 -18.98 -17.53 7.30
N GLY A 208 -18.40 -17.27 6.13
CA GLY A 208 -18.87 -16.21 5.21
C GLY A 208 -18.91 -14.80 5.82
N THR A 209 -18.30 -14.60 7.00
CA THR A 209 -18.40 -13.39 7.79
C THR A 209 -17.07 -12.61 7.69
N GLN A 210 -17.15 -11.28 7.55
CA GLN A 210 -15.97 -10.41 7.56
C GLN A 210 -15.22 -10.53 8.88
N ILE A 211 -13.95 -10.90 8.81
CA ILE A 211 -13.07 -11.01 9.97
C ILE A 211 -12.50 -9.63 10.31
N PRO A 212 -12.49 -9.22 11.59
CA PRO A 212 -11.83 -7.98 12.00
C PRO A 212 -10.34 -8.05 11.70
N ARG A 213 -9.85 -7.13 10.87
CA ARG A 213 -8.43 -7.03 10.52
C ARG A 213 -7.64 -6.47 11.71
N VAL A 214 -6.75 -7.28 12.26
CA VAL A 214 -5.81 -6.82 13.30
C VAL A 214 -4.57 -6.29 12.61
N VAL A 215 -4.24 -5.00 12.81
CA VAL A 215 -2.99 -4.42 12.30
C VAL A 215 -1.84 -4.99 13.14
N PRO A 216 -0.88 -5.74 12.56
CA PRO A 216 0.21 -6.29 13.33
C PRO A 216 1.19 -5.20 13.77
N ALA A 217 1.93 -5.51 14.83
CA ALA A 217 3.02 -4.70 15.33
C ALA A 217 3.98 -4.24 14.21
N LEU A 218 4.15 -2.92 14.08
CA LEU A 218 5.07 -2.27 13.14
C LEU A 218 6.53 -2.24 13.64
N HIS A 219 6.90 -3.08 14.62
CA HIS A 219 8.20 -3.04 15.30
C HIS A 219 9.34 -3.70 14.49
N HIS A 220 10.52 -3.08 14.50
CA HIS A 220 11.83 -3.61 14.05
C HIS A 220 12.80 -3.55 15.24
N THR A 221 13.83 -4.39 15.30
CA THR A 221 14.77 -4.51 16.45
C THR A 221 15.57 -3.25 16.76
N ASP A 222 15.64 -2.29 15.84
CA ASP A 222 16.23 -0.96 16.07
C ASP A 222 15.19 0.08 16.54
N ASN A 223 13.98 -0.38 16.85
CA ASN A 223 12.82 0.43 17.23
C ASN A 223 12.15 -0.21 18.46
N GLU A 224 12.96 -0.57 19.46
CA GLU A 224 12.47 -1.03 20.75
C GLU A 224 11.92 0.15 21.55
N SER A 225 10.65 0.02 21.97
CA SER A 225 10.17 0.70 23.16
C SER A 225 9.85 -0.36 24.21
N VAL A 226 10.59 -0.28 25.31
CA VAL A 226 10.36 -1.02 26.55
C VAL A 226 8.97 -0.63 27.09
N HIS A 227 8.20 -1.63 27.52
CA HIS A 227 6.88 -1.59 28.19
C HIS A 227 5.66 -1.98 27.35
N ILE A 228 5.37 -3.28 27.44
CA ILE A 228 4.03 -3.87 27.26
C ILE A 228 3.27 -3.70 28.57
N LEU A 229 2.07 -3.11 28.55
CA LEU A 229 0.97 -3.47 29.47
C LEU A 229 -0.41 -3.20 28.84
N GLN A 230 -1.11 -4.31 28.55
CA GLN A 230 -2.55 -4.58 28.66
C GLN A 230 -3.59 -3.48 28.35
N ARG A 231 -4.47 -3.74 27.37
CA ARG A 231 -5.94 -3.87 27.59
C ARG A 231 -6.70 -4.34 26.34
N GLU A 232 -7.51 -5.37 26.54
CA GLU A 232 -8.62 -5.77 25.67
C GLU A 232 -9.83 -4.85 25.86
N ALA A 233 -10.55 -4.54 24.77
CA ALA A 233 -12.02 -4.62 24.66
C ALA A 233 -12.45 -4.07 23.30
N ALA A 234 -13.25 -4.87 22.58
CA ALA A 234 -13.86 -4.54 21.31
C ALA A 234 -15.08 -3.60 21.47
N MET A 235 -15.32 -2.74 20.47
CA MET A 235 -16.66 -2.23 20.11
C MET A 235 -16.71 -1.92 18.61
N ILE A 236 -17.79 -2.36 17.95
CA ILE A 236 -18.12 -2.11 16.53
C ILE A 236 -19.19 -1.02 16.48
N ILE A 237 -18.95 0.12 15.81
CA ILE A 237 -19.98 1.11 15.41
C ILE A 237 -19.51 1.80 14.09
N PRO A 238 -20.41 2.08 13.11
CA PRO A 238 -20.04 2.38 11.72
C PRO A 238 -19.41 3.77 11.53
N SER A 239 -18.35 3.84 10.72
CA SER A 239 -17.60 5.06 10.46
C SER A 239 -18.25 5.96 9.40
N ASP A 240 -18.56 7.18 9.82
CA ASP A 240 -18.72 8.33 8.93
C ASP A 240 -17.31 8.88 8.64
N LEU A 241 -16.68 8.32 7.60
CA LEU A 241 -15.25 8.38 7.21
C LEU A 241 -14.60 9.78 7.12
N ASN A 242 -15.38 10.86 7.20
CA ASN A 242 -14.83 12.22 7.27
C ASN A 242 -14.44 12.66 8.68
N ARG A 243 -14.73 11.87 9.70
CA ARG A 243 -14.49 12.22 11.10
C ARG A 243 -13.44 11.36 11.81
N ASP A 244 -12.89 10.32 11.19
CA ASP A 244 -12.01 9.37 11.88
C ASP A 244 -10.53 9.77 11.88
N CYS A 245 -9.84 9.50 12.99
CA CYS A 245 -8.42 9.73 13.20
C CYS A 245 -7.58 9.09 12.09
N ALA A 246 -6.71 9.86 11.42
CA ALA A 246 -5.85 9.35 10.36
C ALA A 246 -4.71 8.44 10.84
N ILE A 247 -4.54 8.29 12.16
CA ILE A 247 -3.49 7.45 12.77
C ILE A 247 -4.08 6.10 13.22
N CYS A 248 -5.09 6.12 14.10
CA CYS A 248 -5.68 4.88 14.61
C CYS A 248 -6.90 4.39 13.81
N MET A 249 -7.51 5.27 13.00
CA MET A 249 -8.73 4.97 12.21
C MET A 249 -9.91 4.42 13.01
N ASP A 250 -9.88 4.61 14.33
CA ASP A 250 -10.83 4.04 15.29
C ASP A 250 -11.62 5.15 16.01
N ARG A 251 -10.92 6.17 16.50
CA ARG A 251 -11.53 7.29 17.22
C ARG A 251 -11.75 8.49 16.31
N LEU A 252 -12.74 9.32 16.67
CA LEU A 252 -13.00 10.57 15.97
C LEU A 252 -11.82 11.57 16.11
N ARG A 253 -11.66 12.42 15.10
CA ARG A 253 -10.74 13.55 15.09
C ARG A 253 -11.24 14.59 16.08
N ASP A 254 -10.62 14.61 17.25
CA ASP A 254 -10.88 15.58 18.31
C ASP A 254 -9.58 16.25 18.78
N CYS A 255 -8.52 16.22 17.96
CA CYS A 255 -7.22 16.81 18.30
C CYS A 255 -6.76 17.88 17.30
N LEU A 256 -6.49 19.08 17.81
CA LEU A 256 -5.87 20.18 17.08
C LEU A 256 -4.35 20.18 17.28
N LEU A 257 -3.58 20.04 16.20
CA LEU A 257 -2.12 20.07 16.26
C LEU A 257 -1.59 21.51 16.10
N ILE A 258 -0.99 22.08 17.15
CA ILE A 258 -0.45 23.45 17.16
C ILE A 258 1.02 23.42 16.74
N PRO A 259 1.49 24.35 15.88
CA PRO A 259 0.82 25.59 15.43
C PRO A 259 0.04 25.46 14.11
N CYS A 260 0.03 24.28 13.49
CA CYS A 260 -0.55 24.13 12.15
C CYS A 260 -2.09 24.09 12.09
N HIS A 261 -2.74 23.91 13.24
CA HIS A 261 -4.20 23.80 13.40
C HIS A 261 -4.86 22.70 12.56
N HIS A 262 -4.12 21.68 12.13
CA HIS A 262 -4.73 20.53 11.46
C HIS A 262 -5.39 19.61 12.48
N MET A 263 -6.67 19.31 12.24
CA MET A 263 -7.46 18.37 13.04
C MET A 263 -7.58 17.05 12.29
N VAL A 264 -6.54 16.21 12.42
CA VAL A 264 -6.38 14.99 11.62
C VAL A 264 -6.28 13.73 12.49
N THR A 265 -6.13 13.87 13.80
CA THR A 265 -5.99 12.76 14.74
C THR A 265 -7.03 12.84 15.86
N CYS A 266 -7.31 11.72 16.52
CA CYS A 266 -7.87 11.76 17.87
C CYS A 266 -6.83 12.30 18.85
N CYS A 267 -7.26 12.72 20.04
CA CYS A 267 -6.42 13.37 21.02
C CYS A 267 -5.28 12.47 21.51
N GLU A 268 -5.56 11.19 21.75
CA GLU A 268 -4.54 10.23 22.14
C GLU A 268 -3.44 10.11 21.06
N CYS A 269 -3.83 9.97 19.80
CA CYS A 269 -2.86 9.89 18.70
C CYS A 269 -2.11 11.21 18.51
N GLY A 270 -2.77 12.35 18.70
CA GLY A 270 -2.12 13.67 18.60
C GLY A 270 -1.10 13.89 19.72
N GLN A 271 -1.40 13.44 20.94
CA GLN A 271 -0.48 13.48 22.08
C GLN A 271 0.72 12.57 21.86
N ILE A 272 0.51 11.37 21.31
CA ILE A 272 1.61 10.47 20.93
C ILE A 272 2.52 11.16 19.90
N LEU A 273 1.97 11.81 18.87
CA LEU A 273 2.77 12.54 17.88
C LEU A 273 3.55 13.69 18.53
N GLN A 274 2.94 14.42 19.46
CA GLN A 274 3.61 15.49 20.20
C GLN A 274 4.76 14.96 21.09
N GLU A 275 4.51 13.90 21.87
CA GLU A 275 5.49 13.30 22.78
C GLU A 275 6.71 12.74 22.04
N ARG A 276 6.47 12.15 20.86
CA ARG A 276 7.51 11.61 19.99
C ARG A 276 8.23 12.68 19.16
N ARG A 277 7.78 13.94 19.22
CA ARG A 277 8.24 15.05 18.36
C ARG A 277 8.10 14.74 16.87
N ASP A 278 7.06 14.00 16.51
CA ASP A 278 6.71 13.75 15.12
C ASP A 278 6.11 15.01 14.47
N ALA A 279 6.27 15.14 13.16
CA ALA A 279 5.67 16.24 12.42
C ALA A 279 4.19 15.99 12.11
N CYS A 280 3.42 17.06 11.92
CA CYS A 280 2.02 16.98 11.53
C CYS A 280 1.84 16.09 10.27
N PRO A 281 0.96 15.07 10.31
CA PRO A 281 0.75 14.14 9.19
C PRO A 281 0.28 14.82 7.89
N VAL A 282 -0.28 16.03 7.99
CA VAL A 282 -0.79 16.79 6.84
C VAL A 282 0.28 17.71 6.26
N CYS A 283 0.88 18.56 7.09
CA CYS A 283 1.72 19.66 6.62
C CYS A 283 3.20 19.54 7.00
N ARG A 284 3.57 18.48 7.71
CA ARG A 284 4.94 18.19 8.17
C ARG A 284 5.60 19.30 9.00
N LYS A 285 4.82 20.22 9.58
CA LYS A 285 5.30 21.16 10.59
C LYS A 285 5.42 20.47 11.95
N ASP A 286 6.37 20.92 12.77
CA ASP A 286 6.52 20.45 14.14
C ASP A 286 5.25 20.67 14.96
N ILE A 287 4.99 19.73 15.88
CA ILE A 287 3.82 19.77 16.77
C ILE A 287 4.28 20.22 18.14
N ASP A 288 4.00 21.48 18.48
CA ASP A 288 4.30 22.04 19.79
C ASP A 288 3.32 21.53 20.86
N LYS A 289 2.04 21.43 20.49
CA LYS A 289 0.94 21.02 21.37
C LYS A 289 -0.15 20.24 20.66
N ALA A 290 -0.67 19.21 21.33
CA ALA A 290 -1.86 18.45 20.96
C ALA A 290 -3.09 18.90 21.78
N VAL A 291 -3.94 19.66 21.12
CA VAL A 291 -5.23 20.27 21.50
C VAL A 291 -6.46 19.37 21.59
N ARG A 292 -6.96 18.83 22.72
CA ARG A 292 -8.30 18.19 22.67
C ARG A 292 -9.39 19.24 22.42
N ILE A 293 -10.24 19.01 21.43
CA ILE A 293 -11.40 19.85 21.11
C ILE A 293 -12.68 19.06 21.39
N TYR A 294 -13.57 19.63 22.20
CA TYR A 294 -14.88 19.05 22.47
C TYR A 294 -15.90 19.64 21.50
N HIS A 295 -16.57 18.80 20.73
CA HIS A 295 -17.73 19.21 19.94
C HIS A 295 -18.98 19.27 20.83
N THR A 296 -19.83 20.27 20.58
CA THR A 296 -21.18 20.37 21.18
C THR A 296 -22.19 19.62 20.34
#